data_AF-A0A2E9SS66-F1
#
_entry.id   AF-A0A2E9SS66-F1
#
_cell.length_a   1.000
_cell.length_b   1.000
_cell.length_c   1.000
_cell.angle_alpha   90.00
_cell.angle_beta   90.00
_cell.angle_gamma   90.00
#
_symmetry.space_group_name_H-M   'P 1'
#
loop_
_entity.id
_entity.type
_entity.pdbx_description
1 polymer ?
#
loop_
_entity_poly.entity_id
_entity_poly.type
_entity_poly.pdbx_seq_one_letter_code
_entity_poly.pdbx_strand_id
1 'polypeptide(L)'
;MTDLKQKIEAANQKTIEIILSGSPMLVDVAPAREVVPGMTDNMILHSAPAIAWEDMCGPHKVGVIGAALWEGLASSPEDADSKIRRGEILVEPCHHHDSVGAGAGITSASTPMLVVENTTYGNRAYSCISEGGGLRLLKWGAYDEDIAKHLSWQAEVLGPVLQKAVRASGGIDVKSIVSRAVQMGDECHNRTVASTGLFLKELYGPLVDIDGVSDKDLLDSIRFMVEADQFFLHGIMAAAKAILLPAKGLSHSTIVTAMARNGVEFGIQVAGLGDRWFRAPANPVNGLYFRSEWSDKDAAPDLGDSAITETVGLGGFIQPAAPTVQQYVQGSLQQAIANTQEMTQICAASNNDVRIPAMDFAAAPIGIDIRKVVQTGIAPLIDTAITHKEGGLIGAGEVRAPIACFEQALKAFAAEYMQ
;
A
#
# COMPACT_ATOMS: atom_id res chain seq x y z
N MET A 1 12.71 -35.51 -1.89
CA MET A 1 11.67 -34.67 -2.54
C MET A 1 10.34 -34.69 -1.78
N THR A 2 9.83 -35.85 -1.34
CA THR A 2 8.57 -35.95 -0.58
C THR A 2 8.61 -35.20 0.76
N ASP A 3 9.74 -35.28 1.49
CA ASP A 3 9.95 -34.55 2.75
C ASP A 3 9.96 -33.02 2.57
N LEU A 4 10.71 -32.50 1.59
CA LEU A 4 10.73 -31.06 1.30
C LEU A 4 9.36 -30.52 0.89
N LYS A 5 8.63 -31.26 0.03
CA LYS A 5 7.26 -30.87 -0.33
C LYS A 5 6.39 -30.76 0.92
N GLN A 6 6.44 -31.74 1.82
CA GLN A 6 5.69 -31.71 3.08
C GLN A 6 6.08 -30.53 3.97
N LYS A 7 7.38 -30.22 4.08
CA LYS A 7 7.89 -29.04 4.81
C LYS A 7 7.34 -27.74 4.23
N ILE A 8 7.32 -27.61 2.91
CA ILE A 8 6.77 -26.42 2.24
C ILE A 8 5.26 -26.31 2.50
N GLU A 9 4.49 -27.38 2.32
CA GLU A 9 3.04 -27.33 2.57
C GLU A 9 2.74 -26.97 4.04
N ALA A 10 3.49 -27.53 4.99
CA ALA A 10 3.34 -27.20 6.41
C ALA A 10 3.73 -25.75 6.72
N ALA A 11 4.83 -25.25 6.14
CA ALA A 11 5.27 -23.87 6.32
C ALA A 11 4.31 -22.86 5.66
N ASN A 12 3.79 -23.18 4.48
CA ASN A 12 2.77 -22.37 3.82
C ASN A 12 1.49 -22.32 4.66
N GLN A 13 1.00 -23.47 5.12
CA GLN A 13 -0.17 -23.53 6.00
C GLN A 13 0.05 -22.68 7.28
N LYS A 14 1.22 -22.79 7.90
CA LYS A 14 1.55 -21.98 9.08
C LYS A 14 1.62 -20.48 8.77
N THR A 15 2.14 -20.11 7.60
CA THR A 15 2.18 -18.72 7.13
C THR A 15 0.77 -18.16 6.98
N ILE A 16 -0.14 -18.93 6.37
CA ILE A 16 -1.54 -18.53 6.21
C ILE A 16 -2.23 -18.38 7.57
N GLU A 17 -2.02 -19.34 8.49
CA GLU A 17 -2.55 -19.25 9.86
C GLU A 17 -2.10 -17.97 10.57
N ILE A 18 -0.82 -17.59 10.40
CA ILE A 18 -0.27 -16.37 10.99
C ILE A 18 -0.98 -15.13 10.43
N ILE A 19 -1.11 -15.05 9.11
CA ILE A 19 -1.73 -13.90 8.44
C ILE A 19 -3.21 -13.78 8.83
N LEU A 20 -3.97 -14.88 8.76
CA LEU A 20 -5.41 -14.87 9.02
C LEU A 20 -5.77 -14.61 10.49
N SER A 21 -4.91 -15.01 11.43
CA SER A 21 -5.12 -14.74 12.87
C SER A 21 -4.73 -13.32 13.29
N GLY A 22 -4.12 -12.53 12.40
CA GLY A 22 -3.78 -11.14 12.66
C GLY A 22 -5.01 -10.29 12.98
N SER A 23 -4.85 -9.38 13.94
CA SER A 23 -5.89 -8.47 14.41
C SER A 23 -5.39 -7.02 14.34
N PRO A 24 -5.40 -6.40 13.15
CA PRO A 24 -4.86 -5.05 12.93
C PRO A 24 -5.81 -3.97 13.46
N MET A 25 -5.38 -3.30 14.51
CA MET A 25 -6.07 -2.17 15.15
C MET A 25 -5.33 -0.87 14.80
N LEU A 26 -6.03 0.11 14.22
CA LEU A 26 -5.51 1.48 14.13
C LEU A 26 -5.59 2.10 15.53
N VAL A 27 -4.44 2.36 16.15
CA VAL A 27 -4.34 2.75 17.57
C VAL A 27 -3.85 4.18 17.78
N ASP A 28 -3.20 4.76 16.77
CA ASP A 28 -2.63 6.10 16.92
C ASP A 28 -2.43 6.82 15.57
N VAL A 29 -2.21 8.13 15.63
CA VAL A 29 -1.69 8.94 14.52
C VAL A 29 -0.58 9.84 15.06
N ALA A 30 0.60 9.85 14.45
CA ALA A 30 1.72 10.65 14.94
C ALA A 30 2.72 10.98 13.81
N PRO A 31 3.55 12.03 13.95
CA PRO A 31 4.61 12.34 12.98
C PRO A 31 5.53 11.14 12.75
N ALA A 32 5.97 10.93 11.51
CA ALA A 32 6.81 9.79 11.13
C ALA A 32 8.06 9.68 11.99
N ARG A 33 8.68 10.81 12.34
CA ARG A 33 9.85 10.89 13.21
C ARG A 33 9.67 10.21 14.57
N GLU A 34 8.46 10.24 15.11
CA GLU A 34 8.16 9.72 16.45
C GLU A 34 7.86 8.22 16.45
N VAL A 35 7.30 7.71 15.35
CA VAL A 35 6.70 6.36 15.35
C VAL A 35 7.28 5.39 14.33
N VAL A 36 7.87 5.86 13.23
CA VAL A 36 8.42 5.01 12.17
C VAL A 36 9.82 4.51 12.59
N PRO A 37 10.05 3.18 12.68
CA PRO A 37 11.34 2.61 13.09
C PRO A 37 12.50 3.15 12.27
N GLY A 38 13.54 3.68 12.93
CA GLY A 38 14.76 4.16 12.27
C GLY A 38 14.62 5.49 11.52
N MET A 39 13.46 6.16 11.55
CA MET A 39 13.26 7.46 10.90
C MET A 39 14.13 8.56 11.55
N THR A 40 14.80 9.37 10.72
CA THR A 40 15.59 10.53 11.15
C THR A 40 15.06 11.82 10.54
N ASP A 41 15.48 12.97 11.08
CA ASP A 41 15.01 14.29 10.62
C ASP A 41 15.41 14.60 9.16
N ASN A 42 16.49 13.98 8.68
CA ASN A 42 17.02 14.16 7.33
C ASN A 42 16.70 12.97 6.39
N MET A 43 15.72 12.14 6.73
CA MET A 43 15.33 10.97 5.92
C MET A 43 13.99 11.22 5.23
N ILE A 44 13.90 10.82 3.96
CA ILE A 44 12.69 10.83 3.16
C ILE A 44 12.46 9.44 2.61
N LEU A 45 11.30 8.87 2.90
CA LEU A 45 10.92 7.56 2.42
C LEU A 45 10.26 7.62 1.04
N HIS A 46 10.34 6.53 0.30
CA HIS A 46 9.67 6.34 -0.98
C HIS A 46 9.07 4.93 -1.10
N SER A 47 8.21 4.69 -2.08
CA SER A 47 7.68 3.35 -2.33
C SER A 47 8.77 2.36 -2.75
N ALA A 48 8.72 1.13 -2.23
CA ALA A 48 9.70 0.08 -2.44
C ALA A 48 9.65 -0.50 -3.88
N PRO A 49 10.65 -1.27 -4.32
CA PRO A 49 11.91 -1.61 -3.63
C PRO A 49 12.92 -0.45 -3.61
N ALA A 50 13.99 -0.59 -2.81
CA ALA A 50 15.10 0.36 -2.76
C ALA A 50 15.69 0.62 -4.15
N ILE A 51 15.96 1.88 -4.49
CA ILE A 51 16.53 2.30 -5.77
C ILE A 51 17.49 3.48 -5.55
N ALA A 52 18.55 3.56 -6.34
CA ALA A 52 19.48 4.68 -6.29
C ALA A 52 18.81 5.98 -6.77
N TRP A 53 19.20 7.12 -6.21
CA TRP A 53 18.63 8.43 -6.54
C TRP A 53 18.69 8.74 -8.05
N GLU A 54 19.79 8.37 -8.72
CA GLU A 54 19.99 8.59 -10.15
C GLU A 54 18.94 7.86 -11.00
N ASP A 55 18.54 6.67 -10.55
CA ASP A 55 17.67 5.75 -11.27
C ASP A 55 16.19 5.93 -10.95
N MET A 56 15.85 6.74 -9.94
CA MET A 56 14.45 7.03 -9.58
C MET A 56 13.65 7.62 -10.74
N CYS A 57 12.38 7.21 -10.83
CA CYS A 57 11.42 7.77 -11.77
C CYS A 57 11.09 9.24 -11.44
N GLY A 58 10.49 9.96 -12.39
CA GLY A 58 10.16 11.37 -12.22
C GLY A 58 9.28 11.66 -10.99
N PRO A 59 8.16 10.94 -10.76
CA PRO A 59 7.32 11.17 -9.58
C PRO A 59 8.06 10.98 -8.25
N HIS A 60 8.96 10.00 -8.15
CA HIS A 60 9.83 9.85 -6.98
C HIS A 60 10.73 11.06 -6.82
N LYS A 61 11.45 11.48 -7.87
CA LYS A 61 12.37 12.62 -7.80
C LYS A 61 11.67 13.91 -7.39
N VAL A 62 10.53 14.22 -8.02
CA VAL A 62 9.75 15.42 -7.69
C VAL A 62 9.21 15.33 -6.26
N GLY A 63 8.69 14.17 -5.86
CA GLY A 63 8.17 13.94 -4.53
C GLY A 63 9.22 14.09 -3.43
N VAL A 64 10.39 13.45 -3.59
CA VAL A 64 11.50 13.53 -2.63
C VAL A 64 12.03 14.96 -2.52
N ILE A 65 12.20 15.67 -3.64
CA ILE A 65 12.60 17.08 -3.62
C ILE A 65 11.53 17.92 -2.92
N GLY A 66 10.25 17.70 -3.22
CA GLY A 66 9.15 18.41 -2.57
C GLY A 66 9.13 18.23 -1.06
N ALA A 67 9.31 17.00 -0.57
CA ALA A 67 9.44 16.72 0.85
C ALA A 67 10.68 17.40 1.48
N ALA A 68 11.83 17.38 0.79
CA ALA A 68 13.03 18.05 1.27
C ALA A 68 12.85 19.57 1.41
N LEU A 69 12.13 20.20 0.48
CA LEU A 69 11.78 21.61 0.55
C LEU A 69 10.78 21.91 1.66
N TRP A 70 9.76 21.05 1.81
CA TRP A 70 8.73 21.20 2.84
C TRP A 70 9.32 21.11 4.27
N GLU A 71 10.22 20.17 4.49
CA GLU A 71 10.94 20.00 5.78
C GLU A 71 12.04 21.05 6.00
N GLY A 72 12.31 21.92 5.03
CA GLY A 72 13.41 22.89 5.11
C GLY A 72 14.81 22.27 5.08
N LEU A 73 14.94 21.03 4.61
CA LEU A 73 16.23 20.34 4.43
C LEU A 73 17.05 20.96 3.29
N ALA A 74 16.37 21.57 2.32
CA ALA A 74 16.98 22.26 1.19
C ALA A 74 16.26 23.58 0.89
N SER A 75 16.98 24.54 0.28
CA SER A 75 16.40 25.84 -0.09
C SER A 75 15.94 25.91 -1.56
N SER A 76 16.26 24.90 -2.37
CA SER A 76 15.93 24.81 -3.79
C SER A 76 15.98 23.36 -4.27
N PRO A 77 15.33 23.01 -5.40
CA PRO A 77 15.46 21.70 -6.02
C PRO A 77 16.92 21.28 -6.27
N GLU A 78 17.77 22.22 -6.72
CA GLU A 78 19.18 21.98 -7.00
C GLU A 78 19.98 21.70 -5.73
N ASP A 79 19.69 22.44 -4.64
CA ASP A 79 20.29 22.17 -3.33
C ASP A 79 19.85 20.78 -2.79
N ALA A 80 18.58 20.42 -2.96
CA ALA A 80 18.05 19.12 -2.56
C ALA A 80 18.76 17.96 -3.30
N ASP A 81 18.82 18.00 -4.63
CA ASP A 81 19.55 16.99 -5.44
C ASP A 81 21.01 16.88 -4.99
N SER A 82 21.67 18.03 -4.77
CA SER A 82 23.06 18.07 -4.34
C SER A 82 23.27 17.43 -2.96
N LYS A 83 22.38 17.70 -2.00
CA LYS A 83 22.43 17.12 -0.64
C LYS A 83 22.11 15.63 -0.61
N ILE A 84 21.17 15.17 -1.43
CA ILE A 84 20.86 13.74 -1.58
C ILE A 84 22.10 13.00 -2.11
N ARG A 85 22.74 13.53 -3.17
CA ARG A 85 23.96 12.94 -3.74
C ARG A 85 25.14 12.87 -2.77
N ARG A 86 25.21 13.79 -1.81
CA ARG A 86 26.24 13.79 -0.75
C ARG A 86 25.87 12.92 0.46
N GLY A 87 24.66 12.34 0.48
CA GLY A 87 24.16 11.56 1.61
C GLY A 87 23.79 12.42 2.83
N GLU A 88 23.61 13.73 2.67
CA GLU A 88 23.13 14.62 3.72
C GLU A 88 21.62 14.50 3.93
N ILE A 89 20.88 14.21 2.85
CA ILE A 89 19.47 13.79 2.89
C ILE A 89 19.45 12.31 2.49
N LEU A 90 18.89 11.47 3.37
CA LEU A 90 18.78 10.03 3.18
C LEU A 90 17.48 9.70 2.46
N VAL A 91 17.53 8.76 1.54
CA VAL A 91 16.38 8.31 0.75
C VAL A 91 16.28 6.79 0.85
N GLU A 92 15.21 6.29 1.48
CA GLU A 92 15.04 4.87 1.81
C GLU A 92 13.62 4.38 1.47
N PRO A 93 13.40 3.09 1.17
CA PRO A 93 12.05 2.60 0.90
C PRO A 93 11.24 2.40 2.18
N CYS A 94 9.95 2.71 2.15
CA CYS A 94 9.02 2.54 3.28
C CYS A 94 9.09 1.13 3.90
N HIS A 95 9.15 0.09 3.06
CA HIS A 95 9.15 -1.30 3.52
C HIS A 95 10.32 -1.68 4.44
N HIS A 96 11.45 -0.95 4.42
CA HIS A 96 12.58 -1.16 5.34
C HIS A 96 12.32 -0.63 6.76
N HIS A 97 11.30 0.21 6.90
CA HIS A 97 10.94 0.90 8.14
C HIS A 97 9.54 0.47 8.63
N ASP A 98 9.14 -0.77 8.30
CA ASP A 98 7.82 -1.33 8.61
C ASP A 98 6.63 -0.46 8.16
N SER A 99 6.86 0.41 7.19
CA SER A 99 5.85 1.30 6.62
C SER A 99 5.55 0.96 5.17
N VAL A 100 4.48 1.55 4.65
CA VAL A 100 4.04 1.47 3.27
C VAL A 100 3.53 2.83 2.80
N GLY A 101 3.79 3.18 1.54
CA GLY A 101 3.36 4.45 0.94
C GLY A 101 2.57 4.27 -0.35
N ALA A 102 1.43 4.96 -0.46
CA ALA A 102 0.64 4.99 -1.70
C ALA A 102 1.31 5.88 -2.77
N GLY A 103 1.14 5.53 -4.06
CA GLY A 103 1.79 6.26 -5.15
C GLY A 103 3.32 6.28 -5.01
N ALA A 104 3.96 7.43 -5.15
CA ALA A 104 5.39 7.62 -4.90
C ALA A 104 5.83 7.25 -3.48
N GLY A 105 4.90 7.14 -2.53
CA GLY A 105 5.17 6.71 -1.15
C GLY A 105 6.02 7.70 -0.36
N ILE A 106 5.98 8.98 -0.73
CA ILE A 106 6.80 10.02 -0.12
C ILE A 106 6.36 10.24 1.33
N THR A 107 7.30 10.10 2.26
CA THR A 107 7.07 10.33 3.70
C THR A 107 8.32 10.94 4.31
N SER A 108 8.18 12.06 5.01
CA SER A 108 9.28 12.73 5.72
C SER A 108 8.96 12.86 7.21
N ALA A 109 9.90 13.40 7.99
CA ALA A 109 9.86 13.41 9.46
C ALA A 109 8.55 13.95 10.04
N SER A 110 8.00 15.00 9.45
CA SER A 110 6.79 15.70 9.90
C SER A 110 5.49 15.09 9.35
N THR A 111 5.57 14.14 8.41
CA THR A 111 4.38 13.50 7.80
C THR A 111 3.59 12.73 8.87
N PRO A 112 2.28 12.99 9.05
CA PRO A 112 1.45 12.20 9.96
C PRO A 112 1.26 10.77 9.47
N MET A 113 1.52 9.82 10.36
CA MET A 113 1.45 8.38 10.11
C MET A 113 0.31 7.75 10.91
N LEU A 114 -0.51 6.95 10.24
CA LEU A 114 -1.40 5.99 10.87
C LEU A 114 -0.56 4.87 11.49
N VAL A 115 -0.79 4.58 12.77
CA VAL A 115 -0.12 3.51 13.52
C VAL A 115 -1.08 2.34 13.70
N VAL A 116 -0.81 1.24 12.99
CA VAL A 116 -1.59 0.01 13.11
C VAL A 116 -0.83 -1.02 13.92
N GLU A 117 -1.44 -1.47 15.02
CA GLU A 117 -0.93 -2.54 15.86
C GLU A 117 -1.65 -3.85 15.52
N ASN A 118 -0.88 -4.90 15.23
CA ASN A 118 -1.42 -6.25 15.15
C ASN A 118 -1.45 -6.85 16.55
N THR A 119 -2.59 -6.71 17.24
CA THR A 119 -2.71 -7.07 18.67
C THR A 119 -2.50 -8.56 18.95
N THR A 120 -2.63 -9.42 17.93
CA THR A 120 -2.33 -10.86 18.03
C THR A 120 -0.85 -11.13 18.28
N TYR A 121 0.04 -10.33 17.68
CA TYR A 121 1.49 -10.56 17.70
C TYR A 121 2.30 -9.39 18.31
N GLY A 122 1.65 -8.27 18.61
CA GLY A 122 2.25 -7.09 19.23
C GLY A 122 3.15 -6.25 18.33
N ASN A 123 3.26 -6.59 17.03
CA ASN A 123 4.01 -5.80 16.07
C ASN A 123 3.17 -4.64 15.52
N ARG A 124 3.85 -3.64 14.94
CA ARG A 124 3.21 -2.47 14.33
C ARG A 124 3.63 -2.31 12.88
N ALA A 125 2.80 -1.61 12.11
CA ALA A 125 3.12 -1.11 10.79
C ALA A 125 2.47 0.26 10.56
N TYR A 126 2.97 0.97 9.56
CA TYR A 126 2.68 2.39 9.40
C TYR A 126 2.33 2.75 7.96
N SER A 127 1.49 3.76 7.78
CA SER A 127 1.24 4.40 6.48
C SER A 127 0.97 5.88 6.72
N CYS A 128 1.40 6.75 5.81
CA CYS A 128 1.04 8.16 5.88
C CYS A 128 -0.48 8.33 5.80
N ILE A 129 -1.03 9.43 6.33
CA ILE A 129 -2.44 9.75 6.07
C ILE A 129 -2.66 10.12 4.60
N SER A 130 -3.89 9.97 4.10
CA SER A 130 -4.20 10.37 2.73
C SER A 130 -4.10 11.88 2.57
N GLU A 131 -3.44 12.33 1.51
CA GLU A 131 -3.39 13.74 1.09
C GLU A 131 -4.72 14.22 0.45
N GLY A 132 -5.69 13.33 0.22
CA GLY A 132 -7.00 13.66 -0.35
C GLY A 132 -7.21 13.16 -1.78
N GLY A 133 -8.25 13.67 -2.45
CA GLY A 133 -8.71 13.24 -3.79
C GLY A 133 -8.15 14.04 -4.97
N GLY A 134 -7.18 14.93 -4.75
CA GLY A 134 -6.61 15.79 -5.79
C GLY A 134 -5.79 15.02 -6.84
N LEU A 135 -5.77 15.53 -8.08
CA LEU A 135 -4.91 14.99 -9.14
C LEU A 135 -3.42 15.36 -8.97
N ARG A 136 -3.14 16.43 -8.22
CA ARG A 136 -1.78 16.90 -7.90
C ARG A 136 -1.60 16.85 -6.40
N LEU A 137 -0.83 15.86 -5.95
CA LEU A 137 -0.48 15.59 -4.55
C LEU A 137 0.97 15.13 -4.50
N LEU A 138 1.61 15.19 -3.33
CA LEU A 138 3.00 14.75 -3.16
C LEU A 138 3.16 13.26 -3.47
N LYS A 139 2.20 12.42 -3.07
CA LYS A 139 2.16 10.98 -3.41
C LYS A 139 2.07 10.73 -4.91
N TRP A 140 1.66 11.70 -5.72
CA TRP A 140 1.69 11.57 -7.17
C TRP A 140 2.93 12.22 -7.79
N GLY A 141 3.88 12.69 -6.98
CA GLY A 141 5.08 13.36 -7.45
C GLY A 141 4.82 14.78 -7.94
N ALA A 142 3.92 15.52 -7.29
CA ALA A 142 3.71 16.94 -7.55
C ALA A 142 4.10 17.76 -6.31
N TYR A 143 4.63 18.96 -6.52
CA TYR A 143 4.95 19.89 -5.43
C TYR A 143 4.84 21.35 -5.90
N ASP A 144 4.21 22.17 -5.08
CA ASP A 144 4.06 23.62 -5.22
C ASP A 144 3.67 24.22 -3.85
N GLU A 145 3.50 25.54 -3.78
CA GLU A 145 3.17 26.24 -2.52
C GLU A 145 1.84 25.78 -1.91
N ASP A 146 0.85 25.39 -2.72
CA ASP A 146 -0.44 24.96 -2.21
C ASP A 146 -0.37 23.54 -1.66
N ILE A 147 0.41 22.65 -2.31
CA ILE A 147 0.76 21.35 -1.74
C ILE A 147 1.53 21.53 -0.43
N ALA A 148 2.50 22.45 -0.35
CA ALA A 148 3.24 22.69 0.89
C ALA A 148 2.33 23.17 2.03
N LYS A 149 1.43 24.12 1.77
CA LYS A 149 0.42 24.57 2.76
C LYS A 149 -0.49 23.43 3.21
N HIS A 150 -0.90 22.58 2.27
CA HIS A 150 -1.74 21.42 2.56
C HIS A 150 -1.01 20.41 3.46
N LEU A 151 0.23 20.06 3.14
CA LEU A 151 1.05 19.17 3.98
C LEU A 151 1.25 19.74 5.39
N SER A 152 1.54 21.05 5.51
CA SER A 152 1.64 21.70 6.82
C SER A 152 0.32 21.67 7.59
N TRP A 153 -0.81 21.97 6.94
CA TRP A 153 -2.13 21.84 7.58
C TRP A 153 -2.41 20.41 8.03
N GLN A 154 -2.03 19.42 7.22
CA GLN A 154 -2.17 18.01 7.59
C GLN A 154 -1.33 17.67 8.83
N ALA A 155 -0.09 18.15 8.91
CA ALA A 155 0.79 17.94 10.05
C ALA A 155 0.34 18.66 11.32
N GLU A 156 -0.10 19.91 11.20
CA GLU A 156 -0.41 20.79 12.34
C GLU A 156 -1.86 20.66 12.83
N VAL A 157 -2.78 20.23 11.96
CA VAL A 157 -4.23 20.21 12.26
C VAL A 157 -4.80 18.80 12.14
N LEU A 158 -4.81 18.23 10.92
CA LEU A 158 -5.51 16.96 10.67
C LEU A 158 -4.91 15.79 11.48
N GLY A 159 -3.58 15.69 11.51
CA GLY A 159 -2.85 14.66 12.26
C GLY A 159 -3.20 14.68 13.75
N PRO A 160 -3.05 15.81 14.46
CA PRO A 160 -3.45 15.94 15.86
C PRO A 160 -4.94 15.68 16.13
N VAL A 161 -5.85 16.11 15.25
CA VAL A 161 -7.28 15.81 15.38
C VAL A 161 -7.54 14.30 15.29
N LEU A 162 -6.98 13.65 14.27
CA LEU A 162 -7.08 12.21 14.09
C LEU A 162 -6.45 11.44 15.25
N GLN A 163 -5.29 11.87 15.74
CA GLN A 163 -4.62 11.26 16.89
C GLN A 163 -5.56 11.19 18.09
N LYS A 164 -6.15 12.33 18.46
CA LYS A 164 -7.07 12.40 19.61
C LYS A 164 -8.29 11.52 19.38
N ALA A 165 -8.89 11.57 18.19
CA ALA A 165 -10.10 10.81 17.89
C ALA A 165 -9.86 9.29 17.88
N VAL A 166 -8.77 8.83 17.27
CA VAL A 166 -8.39 7.41 17.25
C VAL A 166 -8.07 6.90 18.66
N ARG A 167 -7.35 7.68 19.48
CA ARG A 167 -7.09 7.30 20.87
C ARG A 167 -8.37 7.25 21.70
N ALA A 168 -9.27 8.22 21.52
CA ALA A 168 -10.57 8.27 22.20
C ALA A 168 -11.51 7.12 21.79
N SER A 169 -11.37 6.58 20.57
CA SER A 169 -12.14 5.41 20.13
C SER A 169 -11.74 4.10 20.83
N GLY A 170 -10.59 4.07 21.50
CA GLY A 170 -10.00 2.84 22.03
C GLY A 170 -9.34 1.95 20.96
N GLY A 171 -9.06 2.53 19.78
CA GLY A 171 -8.58 1.82 18.60
C GLY A 171 -9.71 1.41 17.64
N ILE A 172 -9.35 1.23 16.37
CA ILE A 172 -10.32 0.92 15.28
C ILE A 172 -9.93 -0.38 14.61
N ASP A 173 -10.86 -1.33 14.57
CA ASP A 173 -10.66 -2.64 13.93
C ASP A 173 -10.73 -2.50 12.40
N VAL A 174 -9.55 -2.47 11.77
CA VAL A 174 -9.41 -2.33 10.31
C VAL A 174 -9.95 -3.56 9.58
N LYS A 175 -9.76 -4.76 10.16
CA LYS A 175 -10.20 -6.02 9.58
C LYS A 175 -11.73 -6.08 9.48
N SER A 176 -12.43 -5.63 10.53
CA SER A 176 -13.89 -5.49 10.54
C SER A 176 -14.40 -4.46 9.52
N ILE A 177 -13.68 -3.34 9.34
CA ILE A 177 -14.02 -2.36 8.29
C ILE A 177 -13.91 -3.00 6.90
N VAL A 178 -12.78 -3.65 6.58
CA VAL A 178 -12.56 -4.30 5.28
C VAL A 178 -13.63 -5.35 4.99
N SER A 179 -13.92 -6.24 5.96
CA SER A 179 -14.93 -7.31 5.80
C SER A 179 -16.32 -6.76 5.42
N ARG A 180 -16.72 -5.63 6.01
CA ARG A 180 -17.98 -4.94 5.70
C ARG A 180 -17.90 -4.18 4.37
N ALA A 181 -16.79 -3.47 4.12
CA ALA A 181 -16.60 -2.65 2.93
C ALA A 181 -16.65 -3.47 1.64
N VAL A 182 -16.08 -4.67 1.65
CA VAL A 182 -16.12 -5.59 0.49
C VAL A 182 -17.55 -5.97 0.11
N GLN A 183 -18.44 -6.10 1.10
CA GLN A 183 -19.86 -6.36 0.88
C GLN A 183 -20.65 -5.09 0.50
N MET A 184 -20.01 -3.92 0.53
CA MET A 184 -20.55 -2.60 0.17
C MET A 184 -19.94 -2.05 -1.13
N GLY A 185 -19.34 -2.94 -1.93
CA GLY A 185 -18.87 -2.63 -3.27
C GLY A 185 -17.40 -2.23 -3.38
N ASP A 186 -16.61 -2.27 -2.30
CA ASP A 186 -15.16 -1.98 -2.34
C ASP A 186 -14.35 -3.24 -2.67
N GLU A 187 -13.24 -3.08 -3.38
CA GLU A 187 -12.18 -4.09 -3.42
C GLU A 187 -11.00 -3.72 -2.49
N CYS A 188 -11.08 -2.53 -1.88
CA CYS A 188 -10.16 -2.02 -0.86
C CYS A 188 -8.77 -1.59 -1.34
N HIS A 189 -8.58 -1.32 -2.64
CA HIS A 189 -7.39 -0.71 -3.23
C HIS A 189 -7.73 0.55 -4.06
N ASN A 190 -8.38 0.41 -5.22
CA ASN A 190 -8.79 1.52 -6.08
C ASN A 190 -10.10 2.17 -5.61
N ARG A 191 -11.07 1.35 -5.17
CA ARG A 191 -12.33 1.79 -4.58
C ARG A 191 -12.34 1.47 -3.09
N THR A 192 -12.31 2.53 -2.29
CA THR A 192 -12.35 2.50 -0.82
C THR A 192 -13.44 3.42 -0.26
N VAL A 193 -14.48 3.72 -1.03
CA VAL A 193 -15.54 4.66 -0.63
C VAL A 193 -16.30 4.11 0.60
N ALA A 194 -16.64 2.82 0.58
CA ALA A 194 -17.37 2.20 1.69
C ALA A 194 -16.51 2.08 2.95
N SER A 195 -15.24 1.69 2.79
CA SER A 195 -14.28 1.59 3.89
C SER A 195 -13.98 2.95 4.52
N THR A 196 -13.82 4.02 3.72
CA THR A 196 -13.71 5.40 4.24
C THR A 196 -14.97 5.81 4.99
N GLY A 197 -16.17 5.54 4.46
CA GLY A 197 -17.43 5.85 5.15
C GLY A 197 -17.62 5.07 6.46
N LEU A 198 -17.21 3.81 6.51
CA LEU A 198 -17.23 2.99 7.73
C LEU A 198 -16.21 3.50 8.76
N PHE A 199 -15.00 3.87 8.33
CA PHE A 199 -14.01 4.49 9.21
C PHE A 199 -14.54 5.78 9.85
N LEU A 200 -15.13 6.67 9.05
CA LEU A 200 -15.79 7.89 9.54
C LEU A 200 -16.90 7.57 10.55
N LYS A 201 -17.67 6.50 10.30
CA LYS A 201 -18.70 6.04 11.23
C LYS A 201 -18.14 5.63 12.59
N GLU A 202 -17.00 4.94 12.64
CA GLU A 202 -16.32 4.60 13.90
C GLU A 202 -15.76 5.87 14.60
N LEU A 203 -15.45 6.92 13.85
CA LEU A 203 -14.88 8.16 14.37
C LEU A 203 -15.89 9.22 14.82
N TYR A 204 -17.14 9.22 14.34
CA TYR A 204 -18.07 10.33 14.64
C TYR A 204 -18.30 10.57 16.14
N GLY A 205 -18.43 9.50 16.93
CA GLY A 205 -18.54 9.62 18.39
C GLY A 205 -17.26 10.19 19.01
N PRO A 206 -16.10 9.55 18.83
CA PRO A 206 -14.83 10.07 19.33
C PRO A 206 -14.55 11.52 18.93
N LEU A 207 -14.83 11.91 17.68
CA LEU A 207 -14.60 13.28 17.18
C LEU A 207 -15.42 14.36 17.90
N VAL A 208 -16.60 14.03 18.45
CA VAL A 208 -17.38 15.00 19.23
C VAL A 208 -16.92 15.09 20.69
N ASP A 209 -16.18 14.10 21.17
CA ASP A 209 -15.74 13.99 22.56
C ASP A 209 -14.29 14.48 22.78
N ILE A 210 -13.54 14.82 21.72
CA ILE A 210 -12.16 15.28 21.86
C ILE A 210 -12.07 16.75 22.32
N ASP A 211 -11.22 16.99 23.32
CA ASP A 211 -10.94 18.32 23.85
C ASP A 211 -9.69 18.97 23.24
N GLY A 212 -9.59 20.30 23.39
CA GLY A 212 -8.39 21.07 23.03
C GLY A 212 -8.13 21.15 21.52
N VAL A 213 -9.20 21.11 20.73
CA VAL A 213 -9.22 21.37 19.28
C VAL A 213 -10.23 22.49 19.04
N SER A 214 -9.94 23.43 18.14
CA SER A 214 -10.92 24.48 17.82
C SER A 214 -12.08 23.91 16.99
N ASP A 215 -13.29 24.48 17.12
CA ASP A 215 -14.44 24.07 16.30
C ASP A 215 -14.11 24.13 14.80
N LYS A 216 -13.32 25.12 14.38
CA LYS A 216 -12.87 25.27 13.00
C LYS A 216 -12.01 24.09 12.56
N ASP A 217 -10.99 23.74 13.32
CA ASP A 217 -10.06 22.65 12.98
C ASP A 217 -10.75 21.30 12.94
N LEU A 218 -11.67 21.06 13.87
CA LEU A 218 -12.51 19.86 13.89
C LEU A 218 -13.38 19.77 12.63
N LEU A 219 -14.11 20.84 12.31
CA LEU A 219 -15.00 20.89 11.15
C LEU A 219 -14.23 20.76 9.83
N ASP A 220 -13.09 21.42 9.69
CA ASP A 220 -12.24 21.33 8.49
C ASP A 220 -11.67 19.91 8.32
N SER A 221 -11.26 19.26 9.42
CA SER A 221 -10.79 17.86 9.39
C SER A 221 -11.90 16.89 8.97
N ILE A 222 -13.12 17.07 9.49
CA ILE A 222 -14.28 16.26 9.09
C ILE A 222 -14.59 16.45 7.61
N ARG A 223 -14.64 17.70 7.13
CA ARG A 223 -14.90 18.00 5.71
C ARG A 223 -13.88 17.34 4.79
N PHE A 224 -12.60 17.47 5.13
CA PHE A 224 -11.52 16.85 4.36
C PHE A 224 -11.70 15.33 4.24
N MET A 225 -11.96 14.64 5.35
CA MET A 225 -12.13 13.18 5.33
C MET A 225 -13.40 12.73 4.58
N VAL A 226 -14.47 13.53 4.63
CA VAL A 226 -15.72 13.26 3.88
C VAL A 226 -15.51 13.42 2.38
N GLU A 227 -14.69 14.39 1.94
CA GLU A 227 -14.39 14.63 0.53
C GLU A 227 -13.33 13.66 -0.03
N ALA A 228 -12.49 13.09 0.83
CA ALA A 228 -11.42 12.17 0.45
C ALA A 228 -11.91 10.71 0.38
N ASP A 229 -12.58 10.33 -0.71
CA ASP A 229 -13.09 8.95 -0.93
C ASP A 229 -12.04 7.83 -0.72
N GLN A 230 -10.77 8.14 -1.01
CA GLN A 230 -9.64 7.23 -0.81
C GLN A 230 -8.89 7.39 0.52
N PHE A 231 -9.48 8.03 1.53
CA PHE A 231 -8.79 8.30 2.78
C PHE A 231 -8.31 7.02 3.47
N PHE A 232 -9.20 6.02 3.61
CA PHE A 232 -8.90 4.85 4.44
C PHE A 232 -8.10 3.74 3.74
N LEU A 233 -7.75 3.90 2.46
CA LEU A 233 -6.77 3.05 1.77
C LEU A 233 -5.48 2.92 2.59
N HIS A 234 -5.02 4.03 3.15
CA HIS A 234 -3.77 4.08 3.90
C HIS A 234 -3.82 3.22 5.19
N GLY A 235 -4.96 3.21 5.88
CA GLY A 235 -5.19 2.33 7.04
C GLY A 235 -5.24 0.86 6.64
N ILE A 236 -5.86 0.54 5.50
CA ILE A 236 -5.90 -0.81 4.93
C ILE A 236 -4.50 -1.31 4.56
N MET A 237 -3.69 -0.47 3.92
CA MET A 237 -2.30 -0.80 3.57
C MET A 237 -1.45 -1.06 4.82
N ALA A 238 -1.53 -0.20 5.85
CA ALA A 238 -0.83 -0.42 7.11
C ALA A 238 -1.29 -1.71 7.82
N ALA A 239 -2.58 -2.01 7.81
CA ALA A 239 -3.12 -3.26 8.34
C ALA A 239 -2.60 -4.49 7.57
N ALA A 240 -2.58 -4.44 6.24
CA ALA A 240 -2.04 -5.50 5.40
C ALA A 240 -0.56 -5.77 5.73
N LYS A 241 0.26 -4.71 5.82
CA LYS A 241 1.65 -4.82 6.25
C LYS A 241 1.76 -5.42 7.65
N ALA A 242 0.96 -4.95 8.61
CA ALA A 242 0.99 -5.40 10.01
C ALA A 242 0.70 -6.91 10.17
N ILE A 243 -0.22 -7.47 9.37
CA ILE A 243 -0.56 -8.91 9.43
C ILE A 243 0.43 -9.79 8.67
N LEU A 244 1.15 -9.25 7.69
CA LEU A 244 2.17 -9.97 6.93
C LEU A 244 3.52 -10.04 7.66
N LEU A 245 3.87 -9.02 8.44
CA LEU A 245 5.16 -8.93 9.13
C LEU A 245 5.51 -10.17 9.98
N PRO A 246 4.62 -10.74 10.81
CA PRO A 246 4.95 -11.91 11.63
C PRO A 246 5.25 -13.20 10.83
N ALA A 247 4.86 -13.25 9.56
CA ALA A 247 5.17 -14.39 8.69
C ALA A 247 6.57 -14.31 8.04
N LYS A 248 7.23 -13.16 8.14
CA LYS A 248 8.56 -12.93 7.56
C LYS A 248 9.61 -13.82 8.21
N GLY A 249 10.44 -14.48 7.41
CA GLY A 249 11.49 -15.38 7.87
C GLY A 249 11.01 -16.80 8.22
N LEU A 250 9.74 -17.15 7.98
CA LEU A 250 9.25 -18.49 8.26
C LEU A 250 9.88 -19.52 7.28
N SER A 251 10.84 -20.29 7.78
CA SER A 251 11.61 -21.23 6.97
C SER A 251 10.73 -22.18 6.16
N HIS A 252 11.17 -22.48 4.94
CA HIS A 252 10.48 -23.34 3.96
C HIS A 252 9.15 -22.78 3.40
N SER A 253 8.70 -21.60 3.81
CA SER A 253 7.48 -21.00 3.22
C SER A 253 7.76 -20.34 1.88
N THR A 254 6.91 -20.61 0.90
CA THR A 254 6.94 -20.06 -0.46
C THR A 254 5.90 -18.96 -0.67
N ILE A 255 5.27 -18.48 0.40
CA ILE A 255 4.24 -17.44 0.36
C ILE A 255 4.88 -16.06 0.24
N VAL A 256 4.38 -15.25 -0.69
CA VAL A 256 4.76 -13.84 -0.85
C VAL A 256 4.24 -13.03 0.34
N THR A 257 5.12 -12.20 0.92
CA THR A 257 4.82 -11.35 2.09
C THR A 257 4.91 -9.85 1.79
N ALA A 258 5.33 -9.48 0.58
CA ALA A 258 5.27 -8.11 0.09
C ALA A 258 5.26 -8.12 -1.44
N MET A 259 4.45 -7.22 -2.02
CA MET A 259 4.55 -6.77 -3.39
C MET A 259 4.58 -5.24 -3.38
N ALA A 260 5.53 -4.64 -4.10
CA ALA A 260 5.68 -3.20 -4.19
C ALA A 260 6.38 -2.80 -5.49
N ARG A 261 6.26 -1.54 -5.88
CA ARG A 261 6.86 -1.00 -7.10
C ARG A 261 7.24 0.47 -6.97
N ASN A 262 8.31 0.86 -7.66
CA ASN A 262 8.91 2.20 -7.54
C ASN A 262 8.86 3.01 -8.86
N GLY A 263 8.02 2.60 -9.81
CA GLY A 263 7.93 3.23 -11.14
C GLY A 263 9.07 2.84 -12.09
N VAL A 264 9.96 1.93 -11.67
CA VAL A 264 11.08 1.40 -12.47
C VAL A 264 11.16 -0.12 -12.34
N GLU A 265 11.13 -0.62 -11.10
CA GLU A 265 11.15 -2.02 -10.73
C GLU A 265 9.90 -2.38 -9.92
N PHE A 266 9.43 -3.61 -10.12
CA PHE A 266 8.50 -4.31 -9.24
C PHE A 266 9.28 -5.33 -8.41
N GLY A 267 8.99 -5.38 -7.11
CA GLY A 267 9.66 -6.24 -6.16
C GLY A 267 8.70 -7.15 -5.40
N ILE A 268 9.18 -8.34 -5.05
CA ILE A 268 8.51 -9.22 -4.07
C ILE A 268 9.45 -9.63 -2.94
N GLN A 269 8.88 -9.90 -1.77
CA GLN A 269 9.52 -10.65 -0.67
C GLN A 269 8.73 -11.94 -0.41
N VAL A 270 9.42 -12.98 0.05
CA VAL A 270 8.85 -14.30 0.30
C VAL A 270 9.18 -14.71 1.73
N ALA A 271 8.21 -15.24 2.45
CA ALA A 271 8.32 -15.60 3.87
C ALA A 271 9.59 -16.39 4.19
N GLY A 272 9.87 -17.47 3.45
CA GLY A 272 11.05 -18.30 3.66
C GLY A 272 12.39 -17.70 3.21
N LEU A 273 12.40 -16.52 2.59
CA LEU A 273 13.60 -15.84 2.07
C LEU A 273 13.91 -14.52 2.81
N GLY A 274 13.20 -14.26 3.91
CA GLY A 274 13.44 -13.13 4.79
C GLY A 274 13.29 -11.77 4.10
N ASP A 275 14.33 -10.94 4.24
CA ASP A 275 14.33 -9.53 3.81
C ASP A 275 14.67 -9.34 2.33
N ARG A 276 15.09 -10.42 1.65
CA ARG A 276 15.59 -10.33 0.28
C ARG A 276 14.47 -9.96 -0.69
N TRP A 277 14.70 -8.88 -1.44
CA TRP A 277 13.84 -8.48 -2.56
C TRP A 277 14.23 -9.19 -3.84
N PHE A 278 13.24 -9.68 -4.57
CA PHE A 278 13.39 -10.20 -5.93
C PHE A 278 12.71 -9.22 -6.88
N ARG A 279 13.44 -8.72 -7.87
CA ARG A 279 13.03 -7.55 -8.66
C ARG A 279 12.99 -7.85 -10.15
N ALA A 280 12.12 -7.17 -10.85
CA ALA A 280 12.04 -7.16 -12.31
C ALA A 280 11.51 -5.79 -12.77
N PRO A 281 11.68 -5.40 -14.04
CA PRO A 281 11.14 -4.13 -14.54
C PRO A 281 9.64 -4.01 -14.26
N ALA A 282 9.21 -2.85 -13.76
CA ALA A 282 7.79 -2.56 -13.54
C ALA A 282 7.05 -2.50 -14.89
N ASN A 283 5.86 -3.09 -14.93
CA ASN A 283 5.05 -3.10 -16.13
C ASN A 283 4.28 -1.78 -16.30
N PRO A 284 3.94 -1.38 -17.54
CA PRO A 284 2.99 -0.30 -17.78
C PRO A 284 1.59 -0.72 -17.28
N VAL A 285 0.83 0.25 -16.78
CA VAL A 285 -0.55 0.04 -16.34
C VAL A 285 -1.48 0.15 -17.54
N ASN A 286 -2.37 -0.82 -17.72
CA ASN A 286 -3.42 -0.78 -18.74
C ASN A 286 -4.68 -0.16 -18.14
N GLY A 287 -5.23 0.89 -18.74
CA GLY A 287 -6.44 1.51 -18.20
C GLY A 287 -6.90 2.76 -18.92
N LEU A 288 -7.69 3.54 -18.21
CA LEU A 288 -8.36 4.73 -18.73
C LEU A 288 -7.65 5.98 -18.22
N TYR A 289 -7.33 6.87 -19.17
CA TYR A 289 -6.82 8.19 -18.88
C TYR A 289 -7.97 9.17 -18.62
N PHE A 290 -7.82 10.04 -17.60
CA PHE A 290 -8.86 10.99 -17.20
C PHE A 290 -8.99 12.18 -18.16
N ARG A 291 -8.04 12.35 -19.08
CA ARG A 291 -8.08 13.37 -20.12
C ARG A 291 -7.69 12.77 -21.46
N SER A 292 -8.30 13.29 -22.53
CA SER A 292 -8.14 12.78 -23.89
C SER A 292 -6.74 12.97 -24.48
N GLU A 293 -5.98 13.95 -23.99
CA GLU A 293 -4.63 14.26 -24.42
C GLU A 293 -3.56 13.33 -23.83
N TRP A 294 -3.89 12.57 -22.78
CA TRP A 294 -2.97 11.65 -22.13
C TRP A 294 -3.01 10.26 -22.74
N SER A 295 -1.84 9.61 -22.73
CA SER A 295 -1.61 8.29 -23.32
C SER A 295 -0.47 7.56 -22.60
N ASP A 296 -0.15 6.35 -23.06
CA ASP A 296 0.96 5.54 -22.54
C ASP A 296 2.33 6.25 -22.63
N LYS A 297 2.46 7.29 -23.46
CA LYS A 297 3.68 8.11 -23.57
C LYS A 297 3.89 9.06 -22.39
N ASP A 298 2.83 9.30 -21.63
CA ASP A 298 2.77 10.23 -20.52
C ASP A 298 2.85 9.48 -19.18
N ALA A 299 2.46 8.21 -19.17
CA ALA A 299 2.45 7.36 -17.99
C ALA A 299 3.85 6.92 -17.55
N ALA A 300 4.08 6.93 -16.25
CA ALA A 300 5.14 6.15 -15.61
C ALA A 300 4.73 4.67 -15.53
N PRO A 301 5.68 3.72 -15.47
CA PRO A 301 5.42 2.36 -15.04
C PRO A 301 4.76 2.30 -13.65
N ASP A 302 4.20 1.14 -13.31
CA ASP A 302 3.46 0.95 -12.05
C ASP A 302 4.28 1.37 -10.80
N LEU A 303 3.59 2.03 -9.86
CA LEU A 303 4.20 2.81 -8.76
C LEU A 303 3.40 2.70 -7.45
N GLY A 304 4.09 2.37 -6.36
CA GLY A 304 3.61 2.39 -4.97
C GLY A 304 3.82 1.11 -4.17
N ASP A 305 3.54 1.18 -2.87
CA ASP A 305 3.47 0.00 -1.99
C ASP A 305 2.05 -0.55 -1.88
N SER A 306 1.09 0.08 -2.54
CA SER A 306 -0.33 -0.28 -2.43
C SER A 306 -0.62 -1.72 -2.88
N ALA A 307 0.23 -2.34 -3.72
CA ALA A 307 0.17 -3.79 -4.03
C ALA A 307 0.29 -4.73 -2.80
N ILE A 308 0.58 -4.19 -1.61
CA ILE A 308 0.43 -4.90 -0.34
C ILE A 308 -1.02 -5.34 -0.08
N THR A 309 -2.02 -4.65 -0.66
CA THR A 309 -3.43 -5.03 -0.56
C THR A 309 -3.72 -6.34 -1.29
N GLU A 310 -3.20 -6.51 -2.50
CA GLU A 310 -3.28 -7.76 -3.28
C GLU A 310 -2.49 -8.89 -2.60
N THR A 311 -1.40 -8.54 -1.91
CA THR A 311 -0.62 -9.53 -1.16
C THR A 311 -1.47 -10.22 -0.08
N VAL A 312 -2.46 -9.52 0.49
CA VAL A 312 -3.44 -10.08 1.45
C VAL A 312 -4.77 -10.49 0.81
N GLY A 313 -4.85 -10.54 -0.52
CA GLY A 313 -6.03 -11.02 -1.24
C GLY A 313 -7.16 -10.00 -1.43
N LEU A 314 -6.85 -8.71 -1.33
CA LEU A 314 -7.76 -7.61 -1.68
C LEU A 314 -7.43 -7.09 -3.10
N GLY A 315 -7.96 -5.94 -3.50
CA GLY A 315 -7.53 -5.34 -4.75
C GLY A 315 -8.02 -6.10 -5.99
N GLY A 316 -7.11 -6.21 -6.95
CA GLY A 316 -7.28 -7.01 -8.17
C GLY A 316 -7.68 -8.48 -7.93
N PHE A 317 -7.52 -9.00 -6.72
CA PHE A 317 -7.88 -10.39 -6.37
C PHE A 317 -9.37 -10.57 -6.15
N ILE A 318 -10.10 -9.50 -5.86
CA ILE A 318 -11.54 -9.52 -5.56
C ILE A 318 -12.32 -8.52 -6.40
N GLN A 319 -11.89 -8.25 -7.63
CA GLN A 319 -12.56 -7.34 -8.58
C GLN A 319 -14.10 -7.48 -8.64
N PRO A 320 -14.72 -8.68 -8.54
CA PRO A 320 -16.18 -8.80 -8.52
C PRO A 320 -16.88 -8.16 -7.32
N ALA A 321 -16.14 -7.87 -6.23
CA ALA A 321 -16.65 -7.06 -5.13
C ALA A 321 -16.88 -5.61 -5.55
N ALA A 322 -16.09 -5.09 -6.49
CA ALA A 322 -16.18 -3.73 -7.00
C ALA A 322 -16.23 -3.71 -8.54
N PRO A 323 -17.31 -4.21 -9.16
CA PRO A 323 -17.40 -4.30 -10.62
C PRO A 323 -17.32 -2.94 -11.34
N THR A 324 -17.49 -1.84 -10.61
CA THR A 324 -17.31 -0.48 -11.14
C THR A 324 -15.86 -0.19 -11.53
N VAL A 325 -14.87 -0.80 -10.88
CA VAL A 325 -13.44 -0.64 -11.20
C VAL A 325 -13.12 -1.16 -12.61
N GLN A 326 -13.88 -2.15 -13.10
CA GLN A 326 -13.72 -2.66 -14.47
C GLN A 326 -13.96 -1.61 -15.56
N GLN A 327 -14.66 -0.51 -15.26
CA GLN A 327 -14.86 0.57 -16.23
C GLN A 327 -13.53 1.19 -16.68
N TYR A 328 -12.50 1.18 -15.84
CA TYR A 328 -11.18 1.70 -16.18
C TYR A 328 -10.47 0.88 -17.26
N VAL A 329 -10.82 -0.39 -17.41
CA VAL A 329 -10.24 -1.29 -18.42
C VAL A 329 -11.25 -1.70 -19.49
N GLN A 330 -12.41 -1.02 -19.53
CA GLN A 330 -13.56 -1.39 -20.37
C GLN A 330 -13.95 -2.87 -20.22
N GLY A 331 -13.75 -3.41 -19.01
CA GLY A 331 -14.00 -4.79 -18.65
C GLY A 331 -15.46 -5.08 -18.34
N SER A 332 -15.74 -6.32 -17.97
CA SER A 332 -17.07 -6.79 -17.57
C SER A 332 -17.02 -7.48 -16.21
N LEU A 333 -18.18 -7.62 -15.56
CA LEU A 333 -18.27 -8.44 -14.34
C LEU A 333 -17.83 -9.88 -14.59
N GLN A 334 -18.11 -10.47 -15.76
CA GLN A 334 -17.62 -11.82 -16.07
C GLN A 334 -16.08 -11.86 -16.14
N GLN A 335 -15.45 -10.82 -16.69
CA GLN A 335 -13.99 -10.72 -16.72
C GLN A 335 -13.42 -10.61 -15.31
N ALA A 336 -14.01 -9.76 -14.46
CA ALA A 336 -13.62 -9.66 -13.04
C ALA A 336 -13.71 -11.02 -12.32
N ILE A 337 -14.77 -11.79 -12.56
CA ILE A 337 -14.95 -13.13 -11.96
C ILE A 337 -13.85 -14.08 -12.45
N ALA A 338 -13.55 -14.07 -13.75
CA ALA A 338 -12.47 -14.88 -14.32
C ALA A 338 -11.10 -14.51 -13.71
N ASN A 339 -10.83 -13.22 -13.53
CA ASN A 339 -9.60 -12.73 -12.91
C ASN A 339 -9.46 -13.24 -11.47
N THR A 340 -10.51 -13.16 -10.63
CA THR A 340 -10.48 -13.74 -9.27
C THR A 340 -10.28 -15.27 -9.28
N GLN A 341 -10.84 -15.98 -10.26
CA GLN A 341 -10.62 -17.42 -10.42
C GLN A 341 -9.16 -17.74 -10.78
N GLU A 342 -8.50 -16.92 -11.61
CA GLU A 342 -7.05 -17.05 -11.85
C GLU A 342 -6.25 -16.82 -10.57
N MET A 343 -6.58 -15.80 -9.77
CA MET A 343 -5.87 -15.52 -8.51
C MET A 343 -6.01 -16.67 -7.50
N THR A 344 -7.15 -17.36 -7.51
CA THR A 344 -7.37 -18.57 -6.71
C THR A 344 -6.38 -19.69 -7.07
N GLN A 345 -5.98 -19.81 -8.33
CA GLN A 345 -5.06 -20.86 -8.78
C GLN A 345 -3.61 -20.65 -8.29
N ILE A 346 -3.24 -19.40 -8.00
CA ILE A 346 -1.89 -19.05 -7.50
C ILE A 346 -1.82 -18.89 -5.98
N CYS A 347 -2.96 -18.88 -5.30
CA CYS A 347 -3.04 -18.75 -3.85
C CYS A 347 -3.02 -20.11 -3.14
N ALA A 348 -2.45 -20.14 -1.94
CA ALA A 348 -2.38 -21.34 -1.10
C ALA A 348 -3.69 -21.60 -0.33
N ALA A 349 -4.46 -20.57 -0.02
CA ALA A 349 -5.66 -20.65 0.79
C ALA A 349 -6.72 -19.62 0.40
N SER A 350 -7.78 -19.53 1.21
CA SER A 350 -8.81 -18.52 1.11
C SER A 350 -9.09 -17.86 2.47
N ASN A 351 -9.53 -16.60 2.45
CA ASN A 351 -9.83 -15.79 3.62
C ASN A 351 -11.35 -15.72 3.83
N ASN A 352 -11.86 -16.34 4.90
CA ASN A 352 -13.30 -16.36 5.19
C ASN A 352 -13.84 -15.01 5.70
N ASP A 353 -12.97 -14.11 6.18
CA ASP A 353 -13.38 -12.79 6.65
C ASP A 353 -13.67 -11.83 5.49
N VAL A 354 -13.22 -12.17 4.27
CA VAL A 354 -13.47 -11.41 3.05
C VAL A 354 -14.34 -12.26 2.12
N ARG A 355 -15.61 -11.86 1.99
CA ARG A 355 -16.63 -12.57 1.21
C ARG A 355 -17.06 -11.75 0.02
N ILE A 356 -17.06 -12.33 -1.17
CA ILE A 356 -17.36 -11.65 -2.44
C ILE A 356 -18.83 -11.89 -2.82
N PRO A 357 -19.75 -10.92 -2.66
CA PRO A 357 -21.18 -11.16 -2.88
C PRO A 357 -21.52 -11.59 -4.32
N ALA A 358 -20.83 -11.02 -5.31
CA ALA A 358 -21.04 -11.35 -6.72
C ALA A 358 -20.60 -12.78 -7.13
N MET A 359 -19.95 -13.50 -6.20
CA MET A 359 -19.54 -14.90 -6.37
C MET A 359 -20.16 -15.77 -5.27
N ASP A 360 -21.42 -15.52 -4.91
CA ASP A 360 -22.17 -16.26 -3.87
C ASP A 360 -21.44 -16.31 -2.52
N PHE A 361 -20.83 -15.18 -2.12
CA PHE A 361 -20.05 -15.05 -0.90
C PHE A 361 -18.84 -16.01 -0.83
N ALA A 362 -18.23 -16.33 -1.98
CA ALA A 362 -16.95 -17.02 -2.01
C ALA A 362 -15.89 -16.27 -1.19
N ALA A 363 -15.04 -17.03 -0.50
CA ALA A 363 -13.89 -16.51 0.24
C ALA A 363 -12.83 -15.94 -0.73
N ALA A 364 -12.25 -14.80 -0.40
CA ALA A 364 -11.17 -14.21 -1.19
C ALA A 364 -9.93 -15.13 -1.23
N PRO A 365 -9.22 -15.23 -2.36
CA PRO A 365 -7.97 -16.00 -2.44
C PRO A 365 -6.85 -15.28 -1.68
N ILE A 366 -6.02 -16.01 -0.93
CA ILE A 366 -4.93 -15.44 -0.13
C ILE A 366 -3.68 -16.33 -0.13
N GLY A 367 -2.52 -15.70 0.00
CA GLY A 367 -1.23 -16.37 0.12
C GLY A 367 -0.69 -16.80 -1.21
N ILE A 368 -0.19 -15.83 -1.98
CA ILE A 368 0.42 -16.05 -3.29
C ILE A 368 1.62 -16.98 -3.13
N ASP A 369 1.58 -18.16 -3.74
CA ASP A 369 2.65 -19.15 -3.70
C ASP A 369 3.52 -19.03 -4.96
N ILE A 370 4.80 -18.67 -4.78
CA ILE A 370 5.72 -18.48 -5.91
C ILE A 370 5.85 -19.74 -6.79
N ARG A 371 5.65 -20.94 -6.22
CA ARG A 371 5.67 -22.20 -6.98
C ARG A 371 4.50 -22.28 -7.94
N LYS A 372 3.31 -21.88 -7.47
CA LYS A 372 2.09 -21.90 -8.27
C LYS A 372 2.15 -20.85 -9.37
N VAL A 373 2.59 -19.63 -9.07
CA VAL A 373 2.80 -18.56 -10.06
C VAL A 373 3.69 -19.04 -11.22
N VAL A 374 4.86 -19.61 -10.90
CA VAL A 374 5.79 -20.10 -11.93
C VAL A 374 5.23 -21.33 -12.66
N GLN A 375 4.55 -22.24 -11.95
CA GLN A 375 4.00 -23.46 -12.55
C GLN A 375 2.85 -23.18 -13.53
N THR A 376 1.94 -22.27 -13.19
CA THR A 376 0.76 -21.96 -14.01
C THR A 376 1.05 -20.89 -15.06
N GLY A 377 2.08 -20.07 -14.86
CA GLY A 377 2.32 -18.87 -15.67
C GLY A 377 1.34 -17.73 -15.40
N ILE A 378 0.49 -17.85 -14.37
CA ILE A 378 -0.47 -16.81 -13.98
C ILE A 378 0.25 -15.82 -13.06
N ALA A 379 0.36 -14.57 -13.49
CA ALA A 379 0.89 -13.48 -12.68
C ALA A 379 -0.22 -12.84 -11.80
N PRO A 380 0.10 -12.43 -10.55
CA PRO A 380 -0.79 -11.61 -9.74
C PRO A 380 -1.31 -10.38 -10.49
N LEU A 381 -2.62 -10.14 -10.40
CA LEU A 381 -3.29 -8.97 -10.94
C LEU A 381 -3.44 -7.90 -9.85
N ILE A 382 -3.11 -6.66 -10.19
CA ILE A 382 -3.15 -5.50 -9.32
C ILE A 382 -4.03 -4.44 -9.96
N ASP A 383 -5.04 -3.96 -9.23
CA ASP A 383 -5.79 -2.77 -9.60
C ASP A 383 -5.00 -1.55 -9.12
N THR A 384 -4.75 -0.55 -9.97
CA THR A 384 -3.84 0.54 -9.63
C THR A 384 -4.18 1.84 -10.34
N ALA A 385 -3.58 2.93 -9.87
CA ALA A 385 -3.63 4.25 -10.48
C ALA A 385 -2.53 4.42 -11.54
N ILE A 386 -2.76 5.30 -12.52
CA ILE A 386 -1.78 5.68 -13.53
C ILE A 386 -1.20 7.04 -13.17
N THR A 387 0.12 7.10 -12.97
CA THR A 387 0.84 8.34 -12.62
C THR A 387 1.56 8.89 -13.83
N HIS A 388 1.57 10.21 -14.01
CA HIS A 388 2.34 10.86 -15.06
C HIS A 388 3.84 10.75 -14.78
N LYS A 389 4.68 10.59 -15.81
CA LYS A 389 6.15 10.54 -15.69
C LYS A 389 6.78 11.82 -15.12
N GLU A 390 6.06 12.93 -15.15
CA GLU A 390 6.47 14.23 -14.57
C GLU A 390 5.69 14.58 -13.28
N GLY A 391 4.83 13.66 -12.81
CA GLY A 391 4.03 13.85 -11.62
C GLY A 391 2.56 14.20 -11.88
N GLY A 392 1.69 13.72 -11.00
CA GLY A 392 0.23 13.85 -11.06
C GLY A 392 -0.48 12.54 -11.42
N LEU A 393 -1.70 12.39 -10.92
CA LEU A 393 -2.60 11.29 -11.25
C LEU A 393 -3.27 11.55 -12.60
N ILE A 394 -3.12 10.62 -13.54
CA ILE A 394 -3.63 10.77 -14.92
C ILE A 394 -4.62 9.72 -15.35
N GLY A 395 -4.81 8.66 -14.57
CA GLY A 395 -5.75 7.60 -14.89
C GLY A 395 -5.83 6.53 -13.81
N ALA A 396 -6.56 5.47 -14.11
CA ALA A 396 -6.63 4.26 -13.30
C ALA A 396 -6.78 3.04 -14.22
N GLY A 397 -6.45 1.86 -13.71
CA GLY A 397 -6.43 0.64 -14.50
C GLY A 397 -5.99 -0.58 -13.71
N GLU A 398 -5.45 -1.55 -14.42
CA GLU A 398 -4.92 -2.79 -13.86
C GLU A 398 -3.56 -3.14 -14.48
N VAL A 399 -2.77 -3.92 -13.77
CA VAL A 399 -1.46 -4.39 -14.21
C VAL A 399 -1.19 -5.77 -13.64
N ARG A 400 -0.40 -6.57 -14.36
CA ARG A 400 0.09 -7.85 -13.84
C ARG A 400 1.52 -7.72 -13.36
N ALA A 401 1.84 -8.36 -12.24
CA ALA A 401 3.20 -8.41 -11.73
C ALA A 401 4.15 -9.12 -12.75
N PRO A 402 5.40 -8.67 -12.92
CA PRO A 402 6.34 -9.31 -13.82
C PRO A 402 6.78 -10.68 -13.29
N ILE A 403 6.49 -11.76 -14.02
CA ILE A 403 6.78 -13.16 -13.62
C ILE A 403 8.26 -13.38 -13.27
N ALA A 404 9.17 -12.63 -13.88
CA ALA A 404 10.61 -12.77 -13.67
C ALA A 404 11.05 -12.60 -12.20
N CYS A 405 10.35 -11.81 -11.37
CA CYS A 405 10.70 -11.72 -9.95
C CYS A 405 10.33 -12.99 -9.18
N PHE A 406 9.25 -13.69 -9.57
CA PHE A 406 8.83 -14.97 -8.99
C PHE A 406 9.77 -16.10 -9.40
N GLU A 407 10.24 -16.12 -10.64
CA GLU A 407 11.24 -17.10 -11.11
C GLU A 407 12.56 -16.95 -10.35
N GLN A 408 13.01 -15.71 -10.12
CA GLN A 408 14.21 -15.43 -9.32
C GLN A 408 14.03 -15.90 -7.87
N ALA A 409 12.88 -15.60 -7.27
CA ALA A 409 12.56 -16.04 -5.92
C ALA A 409 12.55 -17.58 -5.81
N LEU A 410 11.94 -18.27 -6.77
CA LEU A 410 11.87 -19.74 -6.77
C LEU A 410 13.26 -20.38 -6.92
N LYS A 411 14.12 -19.82 -7.79
CA LYS A 411 15.53 -20.27 -7.92
C LYS A 411 16.31 -20.06 -6.63
N ALA A 412 16.13 -18.93 -5.95
CA ALA A 412 16.77 -18.66 -4.67
C ALA A 412 16.27 -19.59 -3.56
N PHE A 413 14.96 -19.82 -3.50
CA PHE A 413 14.36 -20.79 -2.59
C PHE A 413 14.91 -22.20 -2.80
N ALA A 414 15.01 -22.65 -4.05
CA ALA A 414 15.62 -23.93 -4.37
C ALA A 414 17.08 -24.01 -3.90
N ALA A 415 17.86 -22.95 -4.11
CA ALA A 415 19.25 -22.89 -3.68
C ALA A 415 19.39 -22.95 -2.14
N GLU A 416 18.42 -22.46 -1.38
CA GLU A 416 18.47 -22.44 0.09
C GLU A 416 17.95 -23.74 0.72
N TYR A 417 16.87 -24.32 0.19
CA TYR A 417 16.13 -25.41 0.84
C TYR A 417 16.19 -26.76 0.12
N MET A 418 16.81 -26.85 -1.07
CA MET A 418 16.99 -28.13 -1.79
C MET A 418 18.40 -28.72 -1.66
N GLN A 419 19.25 -28.16 -0.80
CA GLN A 419 20.58 -28.69 -0.53
C GLN A 419 20.57 -29.99 0.28
#